data_AF-A0A938U2G8-F1
#
_entry.id   AF-A0A938U2G8-F1
#
_cell.length_a   1.000
_cell.length_b   1.000
_cell.length_c   1.000
_cell.angle_alpha   90.00
_cell.angle_beta   90.00
_cell.angle_gamma   90.00
#
_symmetry.space_group_name_H-M   'P 1'
#
loop_
_entity.id
_entity.type
_entity.pdbx_description
1 polymer ?
#
loop_
_entity_poly.entity_id
_entity_poly.type
_entity_poly.pdbx_seq_one_letter_code
_entity_poly.pdbx_strand_id
1 'polypeptide(L)'
;MKNNHILKFRKIDKFLIDSLVHSHIYFAPPDKLNDPFDCRIDIEKSLTKAISQSSDLGIKILGLFKHKEIQELINQAQKEIIMYGIFSGSHSPALNSSLMWSHYADSHRGVCLIYAIPTEPEEFYKPNQILGIQNVKYGINILTE
;
A
#
# COMPACT_ATOMS: atom_id res chain seq x y z
N MET A 1 20.88 10.85 5.05
CA MET A 1 19.41 10.70 4.88
C MET A 1 19.13 9.22 4.70
N LYS A 2 18.28 8.62 5.54
CA LYS A 2 17.90 7.21 5.36
C LYS A 2 16.89 7.15 4.22
N ASN A 3 17.32 6.72 3.04
CA ASN A 3 16.39 6.53 1.94
C ASN A 3 15.51 5.31 2.23
N ASN A 4 14.22 5.55 2.51
CA ASN A 4 13.24 4.48 2.64
C ASN A 4 12.91 3.93 1.25
N HIS A 5 13.76 3.01 0.80
CA HIS A 5 13.53 2.27 -0.43
C HIS A 5 12.61 1.08 -0.17
N ILE A 6 11.52 1.01 -0.94
CA ILE A 6 10.68 -0.18 -1.00
C ILE A 6 10.95 -0.93 -2.29
N LEU A 7 11.20 -2.21 -2.15
CA LEU A 7 11.43 -3.15 -3.23
C LEU A 7 10.13 -3.85 -3.62
N LYS A 8 9.88 -3.97 -4.93
CA LYS A 8 8.79 -4.77 -5.48
C LYS A 8 9.30 -5.66 -6.60
N PHE A 9 9.31 -6.96 -6.34
CA PHE A 9 9.56 -7.99 -7.34
C PHE A 9 8.33 -8.16 -8.23
N ARG A 10 8.55 -8.19 -9.54
CA ARG A 10 7.49 -8.29 -10.55
C ARG A 10 7.93 -9.20 -11.70
N LYS A 11 6.98 -9.95 -12.24
CA LYS A 11 7.08 -10.54 -13.57
C LYS A 11 7.12 -9.44 -14.63
N ILE A 12 7.83 -9.68 -15.72
CA ILE A 12 7.70 -8.85 -16.94
C ILE A 12 6.45 -9.29 -17.68
N ASP A 13 5.38 -8.50 -17.56
CA ASP A 13 4.09 -8.72 -18.22
C ASP A 13 3.45 -7.39 -18.64
N LYS A 14 2.29 -7.47 -19.30
CA LYS A 14 1.55 -6.28 -19.76
C LYS A 14 1.21 -5.30 -18.63
N PHE A 15 1.01 -5.77 -17.41
CA PHE A 15 0.63 -4.92 -16.28
C PHE A 15 1.84 -4.15 -15.73
N LEU A 16 3.01 -4.79 -15.69
CA LEU A 16 4.25 -4.08 -15.38
C LEU A 16 4.52 -2.99 -16.42
N ILE A 17 4.41 -3.30 -17.70
CA ILE A 17 4.64 -2.31 -18.76
C ILE A 17 3.64 -1.16 -18.67
N ASP A 18 2.36 -1.46 -18.49
CA ASP A 18 1.30 -0.47 -18.32
C ASP A 18 1.56 0.48 -17.12
N SER A 19 1.97 -0.08 -15.99
CA SER A 19 2.32 0.68 -14.77
C SER A 19 3.50 1.61 -14.99
N LEU A 20 4.52 1.19 -15.75
CA LEU A 20 5.68 2.02 -16.07
C LEU A 20 5.35 3.12 -17.09
N VAL A 21 4.59 2.80 -18.14
CA VAL A 21 4.20 3.76 -19.19
C VAL A 21 3.30 4.85 -18.62
N HIS A 22 2.33 4.48 -17.78
CA HIS A 22 1.36 5.41 -17.22
C HIS A 22 1.75 5.97 -15.86
N SER A 23 2.95 5.63 -15.34
CA SER A 23 3.45 6.10 -14.05
C SER A 23 2.47 5.88 -12.89
N HIS A 24 1.77 4.76 -12.87
CA HIS A 24 0.86 4.41 -11.78
C HIS A 24 1.37 3.19 -11.00
N ILE A 25 0.91 3.04 -9.77
CA ILE A 25 1.19 1.87 -8.93
C ILE A 25 -0.13 1.16 -8.66
N TYR A 26 -0.17 -0.16 -8.85
CA TYR A 26 -1.34 -0.98 -8.52
C TYR A 26 -1.38 -1.30 -7.02
N PHE A 27 -2.51 -1.01 -6.39
CA PHE A 27 -2.84 -1.36 -5.01
C PHE A 27 -3.89 -2.47 -5.04
N ALA A 28 -3.56 -3.63 -4.48
CA ALA A 28 -4.43 -4.79 -4.54
C ALA A 28 -5.56 -4.70 -3.51
N PRO A 29 -6.80 -5.02 -3.86
CA PRO A 29 -7.85 -5.19 -2.85
C PRO A 29 -7.43 -6.23 -1.80
N PRO A 30 -7.78 -6.06 -0.50
CA PRO A 30 -7.39 -6.98 0.57
C PRO A 30 -7.74 -8.44 0.32
N ASP A 31 -8.85 -8.72 -0.37
CA ASP A 31 -9.29 -10.08 -0.68
C ASP A 31 -8.42 -10.79 -1.73
N LYS A 32 -7.63 -10.03 -2.51
CA LYS A 32 -6.72 -10.53 -3.56
C LYS A 32 -5.29 -10.77 -3.09
N LEU A 33 -4.99 -10.53 -1.81
CA LEU A 33 -3.68 -10.86 -1.25
C LEU A 33 -3.49 -12.38 -1.20
N ASN A 34 -2.24 -12.81 -1.41
CA ASN A 34 -1.90 -14.23 -1.51
C ASN A 34 -1.81 -14.92 -0.14
N ASP A 35 -1.56 -14.16 0.93
CA ASP A 35 -1.59 -14.68 2.28
C ASP A 35 -3.04 -14.63 2.84
N PRO A 36 -3.60 -15.76 3.32
CA PRO A 36 -4.95 -15.78 3.87
C PRO A 36 -5.10 -15.02 5.20
N PHE A 37 -4.00 -14.66 5.86
CA PHE A 37 -4.00 -13.88 7.10
C PHE A 37 -3.76 -12.38 6.86
N ASP A 38 -3.30 -11.98 5.67
CA ASP A 38 -3.13 -10.58 5.34
C ASP A 38 -4.49 -9.88 5.23
N CYS A 39 -4.65 -8.79 6.00
CA CYS A 39 -5.84 -7.92 6.02
C CYS A 39 -7.19 -8.61 6.35
N ARG A 40 -7.19 -9.88 6.79
CA ARG A 40 -8.38 -10.64 7.19
C ARG A 40 -8.44 -10.84 8.70
N ILE A 41 -8.37 -9.73 9.46
CA ILE A 41 -8.39 -9.78 10.93
C ILE A 41 -9.82 -9.88 11.43
N ASP A 42 -10.16 -11.04 12.01
CA ASP A 42 -11.36 -11.22 12.81
C ASP A 42 -11.13 -10.60 14.21
N ILE A 43 -11.60 -9.37 14.37
CA ILE A 43 -11.38 -8.58 15.58
C ILE A 43 -12.12 -9.20 16.77
N GLU A 44 -13.33 -9.73 16.59
CA GLU A 44 -14.11 -10.34 17.67
C GLU A 44 -13.42 -11.59 18.22
N LYS A 45 -12.97 -12.48 17.33
CA LYS A 45 -12.25 -13.68 17.71
C LYS A 45 -10.90 -13.35 18.35
N SER A 46 -10.20 -12.34 17.83
CA SER A 46 -8.93 -11.86 18.38
C SER A 46 -9.10 -11.28 19.78
N LEU A 47 -10.14 -10.46 20.00
CA LEU A 47 -10.49 -9.89 21.31
C LEU A 47 -10.85 -10.99 22.31
N THR A 48 -11.68 -11.95 21.90
CA THR A 48 -12.09 -13.07 22.76
C THR A 48 -10.87 -13.88 23.21
N LYS A 49 -9.96 -14.19 22.28
CA LYS A 49 -8.71 -14.87 22.59
C LYS A 49 -7.84 -14.04 23.55
N ALA A 50 -7.69 -12.74 23.31
CA ALA A 50 -6.91 -11.86 24.17
C ALA A 50 -7.47 -11.78 25.60
N ILE A 51 -8.80 -11.68 25.76
CA ILE A 51 -9.47 -11.69 27.06
C ILE A 51 -9.17 -12.99 27.80
N SER A 52 -9.28 -14.15 27.12
CA SER A 52 -9.06 -15.46 27.73
C SER A 52 -7.63 -15.70 28.24
N GLN A 53 -6.66 -14.93 27.74
CA GLN A 53 -5.24 -15.04 28.08
C GLN A 53 -4.74 -13.89 28.96
N SER A 54 -5.62 -12.98 29.37
CA SER A 54 -5.26 -11.75 30.09
C SER A 54 -5.37 -11.90 31.61
N SER A 55 -4.63 -11.07 32.34
CA SER A 55 -4.81 -10.87 33.78
C SER A 55 -6.12 -10.13 34.09
N ASP A 56 -6.53 -10.08 35.35
CA ASP A 56 -7.80 -9.44 35.79
C ASP A 56 -7.97 -8.01 35.28
N LEU A 57 -6.90 -7.21 35.26
CA LEU A 57 -6.93 -5.86 34.71
C LEU A 57 -7.10 -5.86 33.18
N GLY A 58 -6.42 -6.77 32.48
CA GLY A 58 -6.56 -6.93 31.04
C GLY A 58 -7.96 -7.40 30.64
N ILE A 59 -8.59 -8.28 31.42
CA ILE A 59 -9.99 -8.69 31.21
C ILE A 59 -10.92 -7.49 31.32
N LYS A 60 -10.74 -6.61 32.31
CA LYS A 60 -11.55 -5.39 32.46
C LYS A 60 -11.39 -4.45 31.27
N ILE A 61 -10.15 -4.16 30.87
CA ILE A 61 -9.86 -3.24 29.75
C ILE A 61 -10.38 -3.82 28.43
N LEU A 62 -10.08 -5.08 28.13
CA LEU A 62 -10.52 -5.73 26.90
C LEU A 62 -12.03 -5.96 26.87
N GLY A 63 -12.66 -6.15 28.04
CA GLY A 63 -14.10 -6.22 28.19
C GLY A 63 -14.81 -4.95 27.74
N LEU A 64 -14.17 -3.77 27.83
CA LEU A 64 -14.73 -2.51 27.32
C LEU A 64 -14.97 -2.57 25.81
N PHE A 65 -14.12 -3.28 25.06
CA PHE A 65 -14.28 -3.42 23.62
C PHE A 65 -15.54 -4.20 23.23
N LYS A 66 -16.19 -4.92 24.16
CA LYS A 66 -17.51 -5.55 23.92
C LYS A 66 -18.67 -4.56 24.02
N HIS A 67 -18.43 -3.32 24.44
CA HIS A 67 -19.47 -2.29 24.47
C HIS A 67 -19.99 -2.04 23.05
N LYS A 68 -21.31 -1.89 22.92
CA LYS A 68 -22.00 -1.79 21.62
C LYS A 68 -21.42 -0.67 20.75
N GLU A 69 -21.18 0.51 21.33
CA GLU A 69 -20.63 1.67 20.62
C GLU A 69 -19.23 1.41 20.05
N ILE A 70 -18.38 0.71 20.81
CA ILE A 70 -17.02 0.37 20.36
C ILE A 70 -17.09 -0.70 19.27
N GLN A 71 -17.99 -1.68 19.39
CA GLN A 71 -18.23 -2.69 18.36
C GLN A 71 -18.73 -2.06 17.05
N GLU A 72 -19.63 -1.07 17.13
CA GLU A 72 -20.09 -0.32 15.95
C GLU A 72 -18.94 0.44 15.28
N LEU A 73 -18.07 1.10 16.05
CA LEU A 73 -16.88 1.78 15.54
C LEU A 73 -15.91 0.81 14.85
N ILE A 74 -15.65 -0.35 15.47
CA ILE A 74 -14.80 -1.41 14.91
C ILE A 74 -15.37 -1.91 13.58
N ASN A 75 -16.66 -2.22 13.54
CA ASN A 75 -17.34 -2.70 12.34
C ASN A 75 -17.30 -1.66 11.21
N GLN A 76 -17.42 -0.38 11.55
CA GLN A 76 -17.29 0.70 10.58
C GLN A 76 -15.86 0.79 10.02
N ALA A 77 -14.85 0.77 10.89
CA ALA A 77 -13.44 0.78 10.49
C ALA A 77 -13.10 -0.42 9.58
N GLN A 78 -13.61 -1.62 9.88
CA GLN A 78 -13.41 -2.79 9.03
C GLN A 78 -13.99 -2.62 7.63
N LYS A 79 -15.18 -2.03 7.51
CA LYS A 79 -15.80 -1.74 6.20
C LYS A 79 -14.96 -0.76 5.39
N GLU A 80 -14.39 0.25 6.04
CA GLU A 80 -13.53 1.25 5.40
C GLU A 80 -12.20 0.64 4.94
N ILE A 81 -11.58 -0.22 5.74
CA ILE A 81 -10.31 -0.88 5.38
C ILE A 81 -10.42 -1.66 4.07
N ILE A 82 -11.56 -2.32 3.83
CA ILE A 82 -11.80 -3.11 2.60
C ILE A 82 -11.81 -2.21 1.35
N MET A 83 -12.14 -0.93 1.48
CA MET A 83 -12.19 0.02 0.36
C MET A 83 -10.79 0.47 -0.08
N TYR A 84 -9.78 0.34 0.77
CA TYR A 84 -8.41 0.73 0.44
C TYR A 84 -7.67 -0.41 -0.25
N GLY A 85 -6.93 -0.08 -1.31
CA GLY A 85 -5.98 -1.00 -1.90
C GLY A 85 -4.69 -1.08 -1.08
N ILE A 86 -4.05 -2.24 -1.12
CA ILE A 86 -2.82 -2.56 -0.39
C ILE A 86 -1.64 -2.64 -1.36
N PHE A 87 -0.56 -1.92 -1.04
CA PHE A 87 0.72 -2.05 -1.71
C PHE A 87 1.71 -2.79 -0.81
N SER A 88 1.94 -4.06 -1.11
CA SER A 88 2.93 -4.88 -0.39
C SER A 88 4.31 -4.70 -1.00
N GLY A 89 5.33 -4.40 -0.20
CA GLY A 89 6.72 -4.30 -0.65
C GLY A 89 7.69 -4.84 0.39
N SER A 90 8.97 -4.90 0.04
CA SER A 90 10.04 -5.43 0.90
C SER A 90 11.15 -4.41 1.10
N HIS A 91 11.98 -4.59 2.13
CA HIS A 91 13.13 -3.71 2.38
C HIS A 91 14.41 -4.25 1.73
N SER A 92 15.45 -3.41 1.65
CA SER A 92 16.74 -3.66 0.96
C SER A 92 17.32 -5.08 1.07
N PRO A 93 17.32 -5.76 2.24
CA PRO A 93 17.84 -7.13 2.34
C PRO A 93 17.17 -8.14 1.40
N ALA A 94 15.93 -7.89 0.98
CA ALA A 94 15.20 -8.78 0.09
C ALA A 94 15.80 -8.87 -1.32
N LEU A 95 16.63 -7.91 -1.76
CA LEU A 95 17.35 -8.01 -3.05
C LEU A 95 18.20 -9.29 -3.15
N ASN A 96 18.76 -9.73 -2.03
CA ASN A 96 19.61 -10.92 -1.96
C ASN A 96 18.81 -12.19 -1.63
N SER A 97 17.47 -12.11 -1.53
CA SER A 97 16.63 -13.25 -1.20
C SER A 97 16.22 -14.03 -2.45
N SER A 98 16.84 -15.19 -2.67
CA SER A 98 16.45 -16.10 -3.75
C SER A 98 14.97 -16.49 -3.68
N LEU A 99 14.41 -16.58 -2.48
CA LEU A 99 12.99 -16.87 -2.26
C LEU A 99 12.09 -15.78 -2.88
N MET A 100 12.43 -14.51 -2.67
CA MET A 100 11.66 -13.39 -3.22
C MET A 100 11.70 -13.37 -4.74
N TRP A 101 12.88 -13.59 -5.33
CA TRP A 101 13.04 -13.71 -6.78
C TRP A 101 12.28 -14.91 -7.36
N SER A 102 12.31 -16.05 -6.68
CA SER A 102 11.60 -17.26 -7.08
C SER A 102 10.08 -17.04 -7.11
N HIS A 103 9.49 -16.49 -6.05
CA HIS A 103 8.03 -16.37 -5.92
C HIS A 103 7.44 -15.16 -6.64
N TYR A 104 8.12 -14.01 -6.63
CA TYR A 104 7.53 -12.74 -7.05
C TYR A 104 8.13 -12.14 -8.32
N ALA A 105 9.29 -12.66 -8.78
CA ALA A 105 9.93 -12.22 -10.03
C ALA A 105 9.96 -13.34 -11.08
N ASP A 106 8.82 -14.01 -11.30
CA ASP A 106 8.64 -15.03 -12.34
C ASP A 106 9.75 -16.09 -12.36
N SER A 107 10.06 -16.65 -11.19
CA SER A 107 11.15 -17.63 -11.04
C SER A 107 12.50 -17.10 -11.55
N HIS A 108 12.93 -15.94 -11.04
CA HIS A 108 14.18 -15.25 -11.41
C HIS A 108 14.24 -14.66 -12.83
N ARG A 109 13.14 -14.65 -13.61
CA ARG A 109 13.09 -14.05 -14.95
C ARG A 109 12.51 -12.63 -14.97
N GLY A 110 12.02 -12.17 -13.83
CA GLY A 110 11.41 -10.86 -13.65
C GLY A 110 12.43 -9.78 -13.27
N VAL A 111 11.89 -8.71 -12.68
CA VAL A 111 12.67 -7.56 -12.23
C VAL A 111 12.32 -7.20 -10.78
N CYS A 112 13.19 -6.42 -10.15
CA CYS A 112 12.90 -5.76 -8.88
C CYS A 112 12.84 -4.25 -9.13
N LEU A 113 11.70 -3.64 -8.87
CA LEU A 113 11.52 -2.18 -8.88
C LEU A 113 11.88 -1.61 -7.51
N ILE A 114 12.59 -0.50 -7.49
CA ILE A 114 12.99 0.21 -6.27
C ILE A 114 12.25 1.55 -6.23
N TYR A 115 11.33 1.69 -5.28
CA TYR A 115 10.59 2.91 -5.03
C TYR A 115 11.30 3.71 -3.96
N ALA A 116 11.59 4.98 -4.23
CA ALA A 116 11.91 5.94 -3.18
C ALA A 116 10.60 6.47 -2.61
N ILE A 117 10.32 6.18 -1.35
CA ILE A 117 9.13 6.70 -0.69
C ILE A 117 9.51 7.97 0.08
N PRO A 118 8.86 9.10 -0.21
CA PRO A 118 9.00 10.31 0.58
C PRO A 118 8.76 10.05 2.07
N THR A 119 9.60 10.58 2.95
CA THR A 119 9.40 10.42 4.40
C THR A 119 8.48 11.48 4.98
N GLU A 120 8.38 12.63 4.30
CA GLU A 120 7.53 13.73 4.74
C GLU A 120 6.19 13.71 3.99
N PRO A 121 5.03 13.81 4.67
CA PRO A 121 3.71 13.84 4.03
C PRO A 121 3.56 14.96 2.98
N GLU A 122 4.23 16.08 3.18
CA GLU A 122 4.22 17.24 2.27
C GLU A 122 4.85 16.92 0.91
N GLU A 123 5.74 15.93 0.84
CA GLU A 123 6.34 15.46 -0.41
C GLU A 123 5.39 14.55 -1.20
N PHE A 124 4.46 13.86 -0.53
CA PHE A 124 3.40 13.07 -1.18
C PHE A 124 2.32 13.95 -1.79
N TYR A 125 1.93 15.00 -1.07
CA TYR A 125 0.94 15.97 -1.51
C TYR A 125 1.64 17.25 -1.92
N LYS A 126 2.47 17.22 -2.95
CA LYS A 126 2.77 18.44 -3.68
C LYS A 126 1.54 18.74 -4.54
N PRO A 127 0.62 19.64 -4.13
CA PRO A 127 -0.42 20.09 -5.04
C PRO A 127 0.28 20.55 -6.32
N ASN A 128 -0.29 20.24 -7.49
CA ASN A 128 0.26 20.65 -8.77
C ASN A 128 0.70 22.12 -8.69
N GLN A 129 2.01 22.34 -8.57
CA GLN A 129 2.54 23.70 -8.57
C GLN A 129 2.38 24.18 -10.00
N ILE A 130 1.66 25.29 -10.17
CA ILE A 130 1.70 26.03 -11.43
C ILE A 130 3.15 26.52 -11.56
N LEU A 131 3.95 25.80 -12.34
CA LEU A 131 5.38 26.09 -12.56
C LEU A 131 5.59 27.40 -13.32
N GLY A 132 4.57 27.84 -14.05
CA GLY A 132 4.54 29.12 -14.75
C GLY A 132 3.24 29.28 -15.52
N ILE A 133 2.91 30.54 -15.82
CA ILE A 133 1.88 30.90 -16.78
C ILE A 133 2.55 31.60 -17.96
N GLN A 134 2.19 31.21 -19.18
CA GLN A 134 2.61 31.92 -20.38
C GLN A 134 1.37 32.31 -21.16
N ASN A 135 1.31 33.56 -21.62
CA ASN A 135 0.25 33.99 -22.51
C ASN A 135 0.37 33.23 -23.84
N VAL A 136 -0.67 32.49 -24.20
CA VAL A 136 -0.75 31.80 -25.50
C VAL A 136 -0.93 32.87 -26.58
N LYS A 137 0.05 32.95 -27.49
CA LYS A 137 -0.07 33.74 -28.71
C LYS A 137 -0.45 32.79 -29.84
N TYR A 138 -1.63 32.99 -30.41
CA TYR A 138 -2.02 32.30 -31.63
C TYR A 138 -1.43 33.04 -32.83
N GLY A 139 -0.49 32.40 -33.53
CA GLY A 139 -0.06 32.81 -34.86
C GLY A 139 -1.06 32.33 -35.92
N ILE A 140 -1.03 32.92 -37.12
CA ILE A 140 -1.93 32.55 -38.22
C ILE A 140 -1.57 31.14 -38.76
N ASN A 141 -0.35 30.63 -38.50
CA ASN A 141 0.06 29.28 -38.84
C ASN A 141 1.18 28.77 -37.92
N ILE A 142 0.98 27.60 -37.30
CA ILE A 142 1.92 26.97 -36.34
C ILE A 142 3.18 26.39 -37.02
N LEU A 143 3.18 26.26 -38.35
CA LEU A 143 4.25 25.58 -39.09
C LEU A 143 5.23 26.52 -39.81
N THR A 144 5.02 27.83 -39.78
CA THR A 144 5.80 28.78 -40.60
C THR A 144 6.35 29.99 -39.85
N GLU A 145 6.14 30.10 -38.53
CA GLU A 145 6.78 31.10 -37.65
C GLU A 145 7.55 30.41 -36.52
#